data_AF-A0A6N2YAB9-F1
#
_entry.id   AF-A0A6N2YAB9-F1
#
_cell.length_a   1.000
_cell.length_b   1.000
_cell.length_c   1.000
_cell.angle_alpha   90.00
_cell.angle_beta   90.00
_cell.angle_gamma   90.00
#
_symmetry.space_group_name_H-M   'P 1'
#
loop_
_entity.id
_entity.type
_entity.pdbx_description
1 polymer ?
#
loop_
_entity_poly.entity_id
_entity_poly.type
_entity_poly.pdbx_seq_one_letter_code
_entity_poly.pdbx_strand_id
1 'polypeptide(L)'
;MKYKKNSRVIPTSDEVIKRKGFNIELYLKIQIESNRNDIDIHRYIRKDAINYTKWAKDLGVSRDKIRKDMKELIDLGFIKEYSSTDDIVYYKIRGKYDKYVLFEEKFIKALVDLKVKNLIKIYLIYYKYTQVYGTCYLVQKDILNSIGYNDNGINREMLRNINKILVSLGLIKTDLVTKHEYGNTKTILNVTAPMYTSTLFYKNL
;
A
#
# COMPACT_ATOMS: atom_id res chain seq x y z
N MET A 1 -20.80 4.24 5.11
CA MET A 1 -19.64 5.02 4.63
C MET A 1 -19.82 5.26 3.13
N LYS A 2 -20.17 6.47 2.68
CA LYS A 2 -20.34 6.78 1.24
C LYS A 2 -18.95 6.82 0.59
N TYR A 3 -18.68 5.97 -0.39
CA TYR A 3 -17.45 6.03 -1.18
C TYR A 3 -17.40 7.39 -1.90
N LYS A 4 -16.43 8.25 -1.57
CA LYS A 4 -16.16 9.44 -2.41
C LYS A 4 -15.78 8.95 -3.81
N LYS A 5 -16.28 9.63 -4.86
CA LYS A 5 -16.14 9.22 -6.28
C LYS A 5 -14.69 8.86 -6.68
N ASN A 6 -13.69 9.46 -6.03
CA ASN A 6 -12.26 9.26 -6.33
C ASN A 6 -11.46 8.46 -5.30
N SER A 7 -12.11 7.83 -4.30
CA SER A 7 -11.39 6.95 -3.37
C SER A 7 -11.01 5.62 -4.05
N ARG A 8 -9.84 5.10 -3.69
CA ARG A 8 -9.32 3.79 -4.10
C ARG A 8 -9.26 2.87 -2.89
N VAL A 9 -9.61 1.59 -3.11
CA VAL A 9 -9.66 0.57 -2.07
C VAL A 9 -8.31 -0.16 -2.02
N ILE A 10 -7.57 0.05 -0.93
CA ILE A 10 -6.24 -0.54 -0.74
C ILE A 10 -6.31 -1.63 0.33
N PRO A 11 -6.03 -2.90 0.00
CA PRO A 11 -6.07 -3.98 0.98
C PRO A 11 -4.94 -3.85 2.01
N THR A 12 -5.23 -4.14 3.27
CA THR A 12 -4.28 -3.96 4.39
C THR A 12 -4.11 -5.16 5.30
N SER A 13 -4.73 -6.31 4.99
CA SER A 13 -4.47 -7.54 5.73
C SER A 13 -3.01 -7.96 5.60
N ASP A 14 -2.40 -8.41 6.70
CA ASP A 14 -0.98 -8.83 6.71
C ASP A 14 -0.73 -9.95 5.71
N GLU A 15 -1.69 -10.87 5.57
CA GLU A 15 -1.64 -11.96 4.59
C GLU A 15 -1.51 -11.48 3.15
N VAL A 16 -2.11 -10.34 2.83
CA VAL A 16 -1.99 -9.73 1.50
C VAL A 16 -0.67 -8.98 1.37
N ILE A 17 -0.33 -8.13 2.34
CA ILE A 17 0.89 -7.29 2.30
C ILE A 17 2.17 -8.16 2.24
N LYS A 18 2.21 -9.26 3.00
CA LYS A 18 3.36 -10.19 3.07
C LYS A 18 3.44 -11.15 1.89
N ARG A 19 2.40 -11.25 1.04
CA ARG A 19 2.33 -12.25 -0.03
C ARG A 19 3.38 -11.94 -1.11
N LYS A 20 4.23 -12.93 -1.41
CA LYS A 20 5.33 -12.77 -2.39
C LYS A 20 4.86 -12.33 -3.79
N GLY A 21 3.66 -12.73 -4.21
CA GLY A 21 3.07 -12.35 -5.49
C GLY A 21 2.16 -11.11 -5.45
N PHE A 22 2.04 -10.44 -4.30
CA PHE A 22 1.30 -9.19 -4.21
C PHE A 22 2.27 -7.99 -4.30
N ASN A 23 2.41 -7.48 -5.53
CA ASN A 23 3.13 -6.24 -5.81
C ASN A 23 2.21 -5.05 -5.52
N ILE A 24 2.44 -4.36 -4.40
CA ILE A 24 1.59 -3.24 -3.97
C ILE A 24 1.74 -2.05 -4.92
N GLU A 25 2.94 -1.79 -5.43
CA GLU A 25 3.22 -0.66 -6.32
C GLU A 25 2.48 -0.81 -7.65
N LEU A 26 2.50 -2.01 -8.24
CA LEU A 26 1.70 -2.32 -9.42
C LEU A 26 0.20 -2.25 -9.13
N TYR A 27 -0.26 -2.83 -8.01
CA TYR A 27 -1.66 -2.77 -7.61
C TYR A 27 -2.15 -1.31 -7.46
N LEU A 28 -1.33 -0.43 -6.88
CA LEU A 28 -1.63 0.99 -6.77
C LEU A 28 -1.61 1.71 -8.12
N LYS A 29 -0.70 1.35 -9.03
CA LYS A 29 -0.71 1.87 -10.40
C LYS A 29 -2.00 1.52 -11.14
N ILE A 30 -2.48 0.27 -11.01
CA ILE A 30 -3.77 -0.17 -11.54
C ILE A 30 -4.92 0.64 -10.91
N GLN A 31 -4.91 0.82 -9.57
CA GLN A 31 -5.92 1.62 -8.89
C GLN A 31 -5.94 3.06 -9.43
N ILE A 32 -4.78 3.69 -9.61
CA ILE A 32 -4.65 5.04 -10.18
C ILE A 32 -5.32 5.12 -11.56
N GLU A 33 -4.93 4.23 -12.49
CA GLU A 33 -5.38 4.29 -13.89
C GLU A 33 -6.77 3.68 -14.14
N SER A 34 -7.40 3.16 -13.10
CA SER A 34 -8.75 2.61 -13.18
C SER A 34 -9.85 3.65 -12.99
N ASN A 35 -10.93 3.48 -13.74
CA ASN A 35 -12.13 4.29 -13.66
C ASN A 35 -13.25 3.53 -12.96
N ARG A 36 -14.15 4.27 -12.30
CA ARG A 36 -15.37 3.72 -11.73
C ARG A 36 -16.53 4.04 -12.67
N ASN A 37 -17.31 3.03 -13.03
CA ASN A 37 -18.57 3.26 -13.73
C ASN A 37 -19.63 3.69 -12.71
N ASP A 38 -20.58 4.55 -13.10
CA ASP A 38 -21.59 5.07 -12.17
C ASP A 38 -22.57 3.99 -11.64
N ILE A 39 -22.50 2.77 -12.20
CA ILE A 39 -23.44 1.67 -11.94
C ILE A 39 -22.96 0.69 -10.85
N ASP A 40 -21.66 0.57 -10.56
CA ASP A 40 -21.17 -0.38 -9.54
C ASP A 40 -20.10 0.19 -8.58
N ILE A 41 -19.68 -0.64 -7.62
CA ILE A 41 -18.66 -0.31 -6.59
C ILE A 41 -17.23 -0.64 -7.02
N HIS A 42 -17.07 -1.30 -8.16
CA HIS A 42 -15.80 -1.74 -8.72
C HIS A 42 -15.17 -0.68 -9.61
N ARG A 43 -13.89 -0.91 -9.89
CA ARG A 43 -13.11 -0.12 -10.82
C ARG A 43 -12.64 -1.00 -11.95
N TYR A 44 -12.50 -0.39 -13.12
CA TYR A 44 -12.18 -1.07 -14.36
C TYR A 44 -11.02 -0.36 -15.04
N ILE A 45 -10.16 -1.15 -15.68
CA ILE A 45 -9.18 -0.65 -16.64
C ILE A 45 -9.31 -1.48 -17.92
N ARG A 46 -9.40 -0.82 -19.06
CA ARG A 46 -9.41 -1.51 -20.35
C ARG A 46 -8.04 -2.14 -20.61
N LYS A 47 -8.02 -3.40 -21.04
CA LYS A 47 -6.77 -4.15 -21.26
C LYS A 47 -5.95 -3.57 -22.41
N ASP A 48 -6.60 -3.12 -23.47
CA ASP A 48 -5.97 -2.48 -24.64
C ASP A 48 -5.38 -1.09 -24.35
N ALA A 49 -5.89 -0.39 -23.32
CA ALA A 49 -5.40 0.91 -22.89
C ALA A 49 -4.12 0.83 -22.04
N ILE A 50 -3.71 -0.37 -21.60
CA ILE A 50 -2.53 -0.53 -20.73
C ILE A 50 -1.25 -0.37 -21.54
N ASN A 51 -0.55 0.74 -21.30
CA ASN A 51 0.80 0.94 -21.82
C ASN A 51 1.85 0.31 -20.88
N TYR A 52 2.14 -0.97 -21.11
CA TYR A 52 3.14 -1.73 -20.33
C TYR A 52 4.53 -1.09 -20.35
N THR A 53 4.92 -0.43 -21.44
CA THR A 53 6.22 0.27 -21.53
C THR A 53 6.28 1.45 -20.58
N LYS A 54 5.22 2.26 -20.53
CA LYS A 54 5.10 3.38 -19.60
C LYS A 54 5.09 2.90 -18.16
N TRP A 55 4.29 1.88 -17.84
CA TRP A 55 4.21 1.33 -16.48
C TRP A 55 5.55 0.74 -16.00
N ALA A 56 6.26 0.04 -16.88
CA ALA A 56 7.60 -0.46 -16.60
C ALA A 56 8.58 0.68 -16.24
N LYS A 57 8.55 1.77 -17.01
CA LYS A 57 9.36 2.98 -16.74
C LYS A 57 8.97 3.65 -15.42
N ASP A 58 7.68 3.83 -15.18
CA ASP A 58 7.16 4.51 -13.97
C ASP A 58 7.56 3.73 -12.70
N LEU A 59 7.46 2.40 -12.74
CA LEU A 59 7.72 1.50 -11.62
C LEU A 59 9.19 1.04 -11.52
N GLY A 60 10.04 1.38 -12.49
CA GLY A 60 11.45 1.01 -12.50
C GLY A 60 11.70 -0.51 -12.63
N VAL A 61 10.85 -1.23 -13.39
CA VAL A 61 10.94 -2.68 -13.59
C VAL A 61 10.80 -3.03 -15.07
N SER A 62 11.10 -4.28 -15.46
CA SER A 62 10.90 -4.72 -16.84
C SER A 62 9.43 -4.91 -17.20
N ARG A 63 9.10 -4.82 -18.50
CA ARG A 63 7.75 -5.13 -19.01
C ARG A 63 7.31 -6.54 -18.67
N ASP A 64 8.23 -7.51 -18.73
CA ASP A 64 7.93 -8.91 -18.43
C ASP A 64 7.66 -9.13 -16.95
N LYS A 65 8.33 -8.36 -16.06
CA LYS A 65 7.98 -8.34 -14.64
C LYS A 65 6.57 -7.80 -14.41
N ILE A 66 6.17 -6.73 -15.10
CA ILE A 66 4.79 -6.21 -15.02
C ILE A 66 3.79 -7.26 -15.48
N ARG A 67 4.03 -7.94 -16.60
CA ARG A 67 3.12 -9.01 -17.09
C ARG A 67 3.01 -10.16 -16.11
N LYS A 68 4.14 -10.60 -15.55
CA LYS A 68 4.18 -11.64 -14.52
C LYS A 68 3.37 -11.21 -13.29
N ASP A 69 3.57 -10.00 -12.80
CA ASP A 69 2.91 -9.50 -11.60
C ASP A 69 1.41 -9.23 -11.84
N MET A 70 1.02 -8.82 -13.05
CA MET A 70 -0.38 -8.76 -13.46
C MET A 70 -1.04 -10.14 -13.40
N LYS A 71 -0.37 -11.17 -13.93
CA LYS A 71 -0.86 -12.56 -13.85
C LYS A 71 -1.00 -13.01 -12.39
N GLU A 72 -0.01 -12.73 -11.56
CA GLU A 72 -0.10 -13.02 -10.12
C GLU A 72 -1.29 -12.30 -9.47
N LEU A 73 -1.53 -11.01 -9.75
CA LEU A 73 -2.70 -10.30 -9.21
C LEU A 73 -4.04 -10.89 -9.67
N ILE A 74 -4.10 -11.45 -10.88
CA ILE A 74 -5.28 -12.15 -11.42
C ILE A 74 -5.47 -13.50 -10.71
N ASP A 75 -4.44 -14.33 -10.65
CA ASP A 75 -4.47 -15.65 -10.01
C ASP A 75 -4.84 -15.54 -8.52
N LEU A 76 -4.44 -14.44 -7.89
CA LEU A 76 -4.77 -14.11 -6.51
C LEU A 76 -6.17 -13.50 -6.31
N GLY A 77 -6.89 -13.20 -7.38
CA GLY A 77 -8.26 -12.66 -7.34
C GLY A 77 -8.35 -11.19 -6.91
N PHE A 78 -7.25 -10.42 -7.03
CA PHE A 78 -7.29 -8.96 -6.85
C PHE A 78 -7.86 -8.26 -8.09
N ILE A 79 -7.69 -8.89 -9.25
CA ILE A 79 -8.15 -8.45 -10.55
C ILE A 79 -8.85 -9.64 -11.22
N LYS A 80 -9.93 -9.38 -11.95
CA LYS A 80 -10.60 -10.39 -12.77
C LYS A 80 -10.73 -9.87 -14.19
N GLU A 81 -10.41 -10.71 -15.18
CA GLU A 81 -10.70 -10.40 -16.58
C GLU A 81 -12.21 -10.49 -16.82
N TYR A 82 -12.75 -9.49 -17.52
CA TYR A 82 -14.16 -9.37 -17.84
C TYR A 82 -14.30 -8.87 -19.29
N SER A 83 -15.04 -9.60 -20.12
CA SER A 83 -15.36 -9.17 -21.48
C SER A 83 -16.74 -8.52 -21.50
N SER A 84 -16.86 -7.36 -22.12
CA SER A 84 -18.16 -6.77 -22.43
C SER A 84 -18.84 -7.50 -23.60
N THR A 85 -20.08 -7.15 -23.88
CA THR A 85 -20.84 -7.61 -25.06
C THR A 85 -20.18 -7.25 -26.39
N ASP A 86 -19.40 -6.16 -26.43
CA ASP A 86 -18.71 -5.68 -27.63
C ASP A 86 -17.26 -6.23 -27.76
N ASP A 87 -16.98 -7.38 -27.14
CA ASP A 87 -15.66 -8.03 -27.09
C ASP A 87 -14.49 -7.19 -26.51
N ILE A 88 -14.78 -6.02 -25.93
CA ILE A 88 -13.78 -5.23 -25.21
C ILE A 88 -13.45 -5.94 -23.89
N VAL A 89 -12.16 -6.17 -23.67
CA VAL A 89 -11.65 -6.83 -22.47
C VAL A 89 -11.23 -5.81 -21.42
N TYR A 90 -11.76 -5.97 -20.21
CA TYR A 90 -11.47 -5.17 -19.04
C TYR A 90 -10.83 -6.01 -17.94
N TYR A 91 -10.00 -5.36 -17.14
CA TYR A 91 -9.62 -5.83 -15.83
C TYR A 91 -10.52 -5.17 -14.78
N LYS A 92 -11.40 -5.97 -14.18
CA LYS A 92 -12.25 -5.59 -13.04
C LYS A 92 -11.45 -5.74 -11.75
N ILE A 93 -11.29 -4.65 -11.01
CA ILE A 93 -10.56 -4.62 -9.76
C ILE A 93 -11.51 -4.95 -8.60
N ARG A 94 -11.05 -5.78 -7.68
CA ARG A 94 -11.83 -6.15 -6.49
C ARG A 94 -12.10 -4.90 -5.63
N GLY A 95 -13.38 -4.63 -5.40
CA GLY A 95 -13.84 -3.42 -4.69
C GLY A 95 -14.02 -3.61 -3.18
N LYS A 96 -13.87 -4.83 -2.66
CA LYS A 96 -14.09 -5.15 -1.24
C LYS A 96 -13.07 -6.15 -0.71
N TYR A 97 -12.51 -5.86 0.46
CA TYR A 97 -11.62 -6.72 1.21
C TYR A 97 -12.08 -6.75 2.68
N ASP A 98 -11.61 -7.74 3.45
CA ASP A 98 -11.94 -7.84 4.88
C ASP A 98 -11.28 -6.72 5.68
N LYS A 99 -10.05 -6.36 5.30
CA LYS A 99 -9.30 -5.21 5.85
C LYS A 99 -8.79 -4.36 4.70
N TYR A 100 -9.22 -3.11 4.66
CA TYR A 100 -8.79 -2.13 3.64
C TYR A 100 -8.78 -0.71 4.19
N VAL A 101 -8.13 0.18 3.45
CA VAL A 101 -8.18 1.63 3.65
C VAL A 101 -8.64 2.31 2.37
N LEU A 102 -9.19 3.51 2.52
CA LEU A 102 -9.63 4.35 1.40
C LEU A 102 -8.72 5.57 1.29
N PHE A 103 -8.02 5.68 0.17
CA PHE A 103 -7.18 6.83 -0.14
C PHE A 103 -7.66 7.54 -1.40
N GLU A 104 -7.49 8.85 -1.44
CA GLU A 104 -7.69 9.63 -2.65
C GLU A 104 -6.58 9.35 -3.67
N GLU A 105 -6.94 9.43 -4.95
CA GLU A 105 -6.03 9.13 -6.07
C GLU A 105 -4.75 9.97 -6.02
N LYS A 106 -4.84 11.27 -5.74
CA LYS A 106 -3.68 12.16 -5.70
C LYS A 106 -2.66 11.76 -4.63
N PHE A 107 -3.15 11.28 -3.49
CA PHE A 107 -2.30 10.79 -2.42
C PHE A 107 -1.58 9.49 -2.82
N ILE A 108 -2.29 8.58 -3.50
CA ILE A 108 -1.67 7.34 -3.99
C ILE A 108 -0.63 7.64 -5.06
N LYS A 109 -0.92 8.54 -6.01
CA LYS A 109 0.04 9.00 -7.03
C LYS A 109 1.33 9.49 -6.35
N ALA A 110 1.19 10.43 -5.42
CA ALA A 110 2.33 10.97 -4.70
C ALA A 110 3.13 9.90 -3.93
N LEU A 111 2.46 8.94 -3.28
CA LEU A 111 3.14 7.84 -2.59
C LEU A 111 3.91 6.93 -3.56
N VAL A 112 3.34 6.61 -4.72
CA VAL A 112 4.00 5.79 -5.75
C VAL A 112 5.20 6.52 -6.34
N ASP A 113 5.10 7.84 -6.52
CA ASP A 113 6.15 8.70 -7.07
C ASP A 113 7.39 8.83 -6.16
N LEU A 114 7.27 8.49 -4.86
CA LEU A 114 8.43 8.41 -3.96
C LEU A 114 9.46 7.36 -4.40
N LYS A 115 9.02 6.31 -5.12
CA LYS A 115 9.89 5.23 -5.64
C LYS A 115 10.80 4.56 -4.59
N VAL A 116 10.39 4.58 -3.32
CA VAL A 116 11.11 3.92 -2.22
C VAL A 116 10.52 2.54 -1.99
N LYS A 117 11.31 1.49 -2.24
CA LYS A 117 10.90 0.09 -2.05
C LYS A 117 10.41 -0.15 -0.62
N ASN A 118 9.32 -0.91 -0.47
CA ASN A 118 8.67 -1.27 0.80
C ASN A 118 8.08 -0.09 1.60
N LEU A 119 8.32 1.18 1.24
CA LEU A 119 7.83 2.34 1.99
C LEU A 119 6.32 2.29 2.14
N ILE A 120 5.59 2.02 1.05
CA ILE A 120 4.14 1.97 1.06
C ILE A 120 3.62 0.81 1.92
N LYS A 121 4.26 -0.36 1.86
CA LYS A 121 3.89 -1.51 2.72
C LYS A 121 4.01 -1.14 4.19
N ILE A 122 5.15 -0.56 4.59
CA ILE A 122 5.41 -0.15 5.97
C ILE A 122 4.43 0.94 6.41
N TYR A 123 4.19 1.95 5.57
CA TYR A 123 3.19 2.97 5.86
C TYR A 123 1.79 2.39 6.07
N LEU A 124 1.35 1.44 5.23
CA LEU A 124 0.05 0.78 5.38
C LEU A 124 -0.06 0.01 6.71
N ILE A 125 1.03 -0.61 7.18
CA ILE A 125 1.08 -1.27 8.49
C ILE A 125 0.92 -0.23 9.61
N TYR A 126 1.68 0.86 9.60
CA TYR A 126 1.53 1.89 10.62
C TYR A 126 0.14 2.52 10.60
N TYR A 127 -0.32 2.92 9.41
CA TYR A 127 -1.63 3.53 9.22
C TYR A 127 -2.74 2.63 9.75
N LYS A 128 -2.84 1.38 9.32
CA LYS A 128 -3.93 0.49 9.75
C LYS A 128 -3.93 0.27 11.27
N TYR A 129 -2.77 0.11 11.90
CA TYR A 129 -2.68 -0.10 13.35
C TYR A 129 -3.02 1.17 14.13
N THR A 130 -2.51 2.33 13.70
CA THR A 130 -2.86 3.61 14.33
C THR A 130 -4.36 3.90 14.20
N GLN A 131 -4.99 3.59 13.06
CA GLN A 131 -6.43 3.81 12.89
C GLN A 131 -7.31 2.94 13.81
N VAL A 132 -6.80 1.77 14.25
CA VAL A 132 -7.53 0.88 15.16
C VAL A 132 -7.22 1.18 16.62
N TYR A 133 -5.96 1.46 16.95
CA TYR A 133 -5.48 1.52 18.34
C TYR A 133 -4.98 2.90 18.79
N GLY A 134 -5.04 3.91 17.92
CA GLY A 134 -4.47 5.25 18.15
C GLY A 134 -2.94 5.33 18.09
N THR A 135 -2.23 4.21 18.24
CA THR A 135 -0.77 4.09 18.14
C THR A 135 -0.38 2.69 17.68
N CYS A 136 0.68 2.58 16.90
CA CYS A 136 1.27 1.30 16.54
C CYS A 136 2.35 0.93 17.58
N TYR A 137 2.05 -0.12 18.35
CA TYR A 137 2.95 -0.68 19.38
C TYR A 137 3.73 -1.91 18.88
N LEU A 138 3.69 -2.20 17.58
CA LEU A 138 4.40 -3.34 17.02
C LEU A 138 5.90 -3.14 17.17
N VAL A 139 6.59 -4.19 17.62
CA VAL A 139 8.06 -4.20 17.61
C VAL A 139 8.58 -4.34 16.18
N GLN A 140 9.83 -3.94 15.95
CA GLN A 140 10.45 -3.99 14.61
C GLN A 140 10.34 -5.36 13.93
N LYS A 141 10.51 -6.44 14.71
CA LYS A 141 10.34 -7.82 14.24
C LYS A 141 8.96 -8.05 13.61
N ASP A 142 7.90 -7.59 14.25
CA ASP A 142 6.53 -7.81 13.77
C ASP A 142 6.24 -6.99 12.52
N ILE A 143 6.75 -5.75 12.47
CA ILE A 143 6.63 -4.90 11.27
C ILE A 143 7.31 -5.55 10.07
N LEU A 144 8.53 -6.08 10.25
CA LEU A 144 9.26 -6.80 9.20
C LEU A 144 8.52 -8.06 8.77
N ASN A 145 8.02 -8.86 9.72
CA ASN A 145 7.25 -10.06 9.43
C ASN A 145 5.96 -9.74 8.63
N SER A 146 5.27 -8.65 8.99
CA SER A 146 4.06 -8.16 8.29
C SER A 146 4.30 -7.79 6.82
N ILE A 147 5.53 -7.46 6.45
CA ILE A 147 5.91 -7.17 5.06
C ILE A 147 6.70 -8.31 4.39
N GLY A 148 6.84 -9.46 5.07
CA GLY A 148 7.46 -10.67 4.54
C GLY A 148 8.99 -10.74 4.68
N TYR A 149 9.56 -10.01 5.64
CA TYR A 149 11.00 -9.98 5.92
C TYR A 149 11.32 -10.57 7.29
N ASN A 150 12.45 -11.27 7.38
CA ASN A 150 12.97 -11.79 8.63
C ASN A 150 13.63 -10.69 9.46
N ASP A 151 13.68 -10.90 10.77
CA ASP A 151 14.33 -9.98 11.70
C ASP A 151 15.85 -10.17 11.71
N ASN A 152 16.57 -9.36 10.95
CA ASN A 152 18.04 -9.33 10.88
C ASN A 152 18.56 -7.90 10.76
N GLY A 153 19.87 -7.71 10.93
CA GLY A 153 20.51 -6.38 10.95
C GLY A 153 20.20 -5.52 9.72
N ILE A 154 20.33 -6.11 8.52
CA ILE A 154 20.09 -5.44 7.23
C ILE A 154 18.62 -4.97 7.12
N ASN A 155 17.68 -5.85 7.45
CA ASN A 155 16.25 -5.52 7.38
C ASN A 155 15.84 -4.49 8.44
N ARG A 156 16.43 -4.53 9.64
CA ARG A 156 16.24 -3.51 10.68
C ARG A 156 16.79 -2.15 10.24
N GLU A 157 17.90 -2.12 9.53
CA GLU A 157 18.47 -0.89 8.98
C GLU A 157 17.58 -0.31 7.87
N MET A 158 17.12 -1.15 6.95
CA MET A 158 16.12 -0.76 5.93
C MET A 158 14.88 -0.14 6.58
N LEU A 159 14.30 -0.79 7.60
CA LEU A 159 13.14 -0.27 8.31
C LEU A 159 13.43 1.08 8.97
N ARG A 160 14.59 1.23 9.62
CA ARG A 160 15.02 2.52 10.21
C ARG A 160 15.13 3.63 9.17
N ASN A 161 15.71 3.34 8.00
CA ASN A 161 15.83 4.32 6.91
C ASN A 161 14.47 4.71 6.35
N ILE A 162 13.57 3.76 6.14
CA ILE A 162 12.20 4.04 5.69
C ILE A 162 11.44 4.87 6.73
N ASN A 163 11.60 4.58 8.03
CA ASN A 163 10.96 5.36 9.08
C ASN A 163 11.43 6.81 9.08
N LYS A 164 12.72 7.08 8.86
CA LYS A 164 13.25 8.45 8.71
C LYS A 164 12.56 9.18 7.56
N ILE A 165 12.37 8.52 6.41
CA ILE A 165 11.68 9.10 5.25
C ILE A 165 10.20 9.36 5.57
N LEU A 166 9.50 8.40 6.19
CA LEU A 166 8.09 8.58 6.56
C LEU A 166 7.89 9.72 7.57
N VAL A 167 8.83 9.88 8.51
CA VAL A 167 8.82 11.00 9.46
C VAL A 167 9.11 12.32 8.75
N SER A 168 10.11 12.39 7.87
CA SER A 168 10.46 13.64 7.17
C SER A 168 9.33 14.13 6.24
N LEU A 169 8.58 13.21 5.64
CA LEU A 169 7.38 13.52 4.86
C LEU A 169 6.17 13.87 5.75
N GLY A 170 6.26 13.68 7.07
CA GLY A 170 5.15 13.88 8.01
C GLY A 170 4.01 12.88 7.81
N LEU A 171 4.29 11.70 7.25
CA LEU A 171 3.36 10.57 7.12
C LEU A 171 3.18 9.81 8.43
N ILE A 172 4.22 9.79 9.27
CA ILE A 172 4.18 9.22 10.62
C ILE A 172 4.88 10.15 11.62
N LYS A 173 4.61 9.95 12.90
CA LYS A 173 5.41 10.45 14.02
C LYS A 173 5.94 9.27 14.82
N THR A 174 7.10 9.45 15.43
CA THR A 174 7.75 8.41 16.22
C THR A 174 8.17 8.95 17.57
N ASP A 175 7.81 8.24 18.63
CA ASP A 175 8.20 8.55 20.00
C ASP A 175 8.94 7.35 20.59
N LEU A 176 10.06 7.59 21.27
CA LEU A 176 10.74 6.56 22.02
C LEU A 176 10.11 6.48 23.41
N VAL A 177 9.48 5.36 23.72
CA VAL A 177 8.91 5.12 25.04
C VAL A 177 9.73 4.05 25.73
N THR A 178 10.29 4.41 26.87
CA THR A 178 10.98 3.47 27.75
C THR A 178 9.94 2.77 28.61
N LYS A 179 9.79 1.45 28.44
CA LYS A 179 8.98 0.61 29.34
C LYS A 179 9.89 -0.17 30.27
N HIS A 180 9.51 -0.21 31.54
CA HIS A 180 10.11 -1.11 32.53
C HIS A 180 9.19 -2.32 32.68
N GLU A 181 9.64 -3.50 32.27
CA GLU A 181 8.91 -4.76 32.41
C GLU A 181 9.84 -5.78 33.07
N TYR A 182 9.42 -6.34 34.21
CA TYR A 182 10.15 -7.40 34.94
C TYR A 182 11.64 -7.08 35.20
N GLY A 183 11.96 -5.85 35.61
CA GLY A 183 13.33 -5.41 35.87
C GLY A 183 14.17 -5.10 34.62
N ASN A 184 13.63 -5.29 33.42
CA ASN A 184 14.27 -4.93 32.16
C ASN A 184 13.72 -3.61 31.61
N THR A 185 14.64 -2.76 31.15
CA THR A 185 14.30 -1.51 30.46
C THR A 185 14.27 -1.74 28.96
N LYS A 186 13.10 -1.65 28.34
CA LYS A 186 12.90 -1.81 26.90
C LYS A 186 12.49 -0.49 26.27
N THR A 187 13.30 0.02 25.35
CA THR A 187 12.91 1.16 24.53
C THR A 187 12.06 0.66 23.37
N ILE A 188 10.81 1.12 23.29
CA ILE A 188 9.86 0.79 22.24
C ILE A 188 9.68 2.03 21.37
N LEU A 189 9.75 1.83 20.05
CA LEU A 189 9.41 2.88 19.09
C LEU A 189 7.89 2.89 18.92
N ASN A 190 7.22 3.86 19.55
CA ASN A 190 5.81 4.10 19.30
C ASN A 190 5.67 4.88 18.00
N VAL A 191 4.83 4.39 17.10
CA VAL A 191 4.59 5.05 15.81
C VAL A 191 3.13 5.47 15.72
N THR A 192 2.87 6.73 15.39
CA THR A 192 1.53 7.22 15.07
C THR A 192 1.47 7.66 13.62
N ALA A 193 0.46 7.18 12.90
CA ALA A 193 0.14 7.62 11.54
C ALA A 193 -1.19 8.40 11.57
N PRO A 194 -1.15 9.75 11.52
CA PRO A 194 -2.37 10.55 11.52
C PRO A 194 -3.22 10.25 10.28
N MET A 195 -4.48 10.68 10.28
CA MET A 195 -5.33 10.62 9.08
C MET A 195 -4.58 11.18 7.87
N TYR A 196 -4.56 10.45 6.75
CA TYR A 196 -3.66 10.81 5.66
C TYR A 196 -3.91 12.23 5.14
N THR A 197 -5.16 12.70 5.18
CA THR A 197 -5.57 14.06 4.78
C THR A 197 -5.03 15.17 5.70
N SER A 198 -4.59 14.85 6.91
CA SER A 198 -4.01 15.82 7.85
C SER A 198 -2.48 15.82 7.85
N THR A 199 -1.84 14.87 7.16
CA THR A 199 -0.37 14.78 7.04
C THR A 199 0.22 15.99 6.32
N LEU A 200 1.47 16.33 6.65
CA LEU A 200 2.23 17.36 5.91
C LEU A 200 2.37 16.97 4.44
N PHE A 201 2.68 15.70 4.18
CA PHE A 201 2.75 15.13 2.84
C PHE A 201 1.51 15.46 2.00
N TYR A 202 0.31 15.17 2.50
CA TYR A 202 -0.93 15.38 1.76
C TYR A 202 -1.26 16.85 1.53
N LYS A 203 -0.97 17.72 2.52
CA LYS A 203 -1.22 19.16 2.42
C LYS A 203 -0.38 19.83 1.33
N ASN A 204 0.72 19.19 0.93
CA ASN A 204 1.62 19.67 -0.11
C ASN A 204 1.31 19.07 -1.52
N LEU A 205 0.16 18.40 -1.70
CA LEU A 205 -0.27 17.76 -2.97
C LEU A 205 -1.30 18.56 -3.77
#